data_AF-A0A7G1J0V8-F1
#
_entry.id   AF-A0A7G1J0V8-F1
#
_cell.length_a   1.000
_cell.length_b   1.000
_cell.length_c   1.000
_cell.angle_alpha   90.00
_cell.angle_beta   90.00
_cell.angle_gamma   90.00
#
_symmetry.space_group_name_H-M   'P 1'
#
loop_
_entity.id
_entity.type
_entity.pdbx_description
1 polymer ?
#
loop_
_entity_poly.entity_id
_entity_poly.type
_entity_poly.pdbx_seq_one_letter_code
_entity_poly.pdbx_strand_id
1 'polypeptide(L)'
;MNELTGLPSATIHRHLGMTGDDDTSHLEDYLDADFIIVDEFSMVDTWLANQLFSNISSNSKILIVGDSDQLPSVSPGQVLADLLHIPLIPQTRLEKIYRQSEESTIVTLASQIRQGILPADFTQKKADRSYFEIASGHIPATIEKILGAALRSGIPARDIQVLAPMYRGTAGIDAVNQLMQDLLNPPQKDQLSFEAPQCHYRKGDKVIHLVNDAEINVFNGDLGAITDLIPGKYTESKQDEIVIDFDGNEVSYPRNEWYKIRLAYAMSIHKSQGSEFPVVILPITSASRRMLERNLIYTAITRAKSKLILLGELQAFDYATQHIGTARKTYLIERFSDLLENVEEKQPAVSETATSSASEQSYILTEENWTSIPAMIGITDADLKEIFGK
;
A
#
# COMPACT_ATOMS: atom_id res chain seq x y z
N MET A 1 4.69 -1.23 -10.13
CA MET A 1 5.57 -2.13 -10.91
C MET A 1 5.73 -1.70 -12.37
N ASN A 2 4.69 -1.74 -13.22
CA ASN A 2 4.78 -1.34 -14.65
C ASN A 2 5.57 -0.05 -14.92
N GLU A 3 5.21 1.05 -14.25
CA GLU A 3 5.85 2.35 -14.45
C GLU A 3 7.33 2.39 -14.02
N LEU A 4 7.69 1.64 -12.98
CA LEU A 4 9.02 1.65 -12.39
C LEU A 4 9.98 0.73 -13.15
N THR A 5 9.50 -0.42 -13.62
CA THR A 5 10.33 -1.42 -14.30
C THR A 5 10.31 -1.26 -15.82
N GLY A 6 9.28 -0.62 -16.38
CA GLY A 6 9.01 -0.59 -17.81
C GLY A 6 8.60 -1.94 -18.40
N LEU A 7 8.36 -2.94 -17.55
CA LEU A 7 7.96 -4.30 -17.95
C LEU A 7 6.48 -4.53 -17.64
N PRO A 8 5.76 -5.32 -18.46
CA PRO A 8 4.40 -5.72 -18.15
C PRO A 8 4.34 -6.47 -16.82
N SER A 9 3.37 -6.11 -15.99
CA SER A 9 3.04 -6.71 -14.70
C SER A 9 1.53 -6.84 -14.61
N ALA A 10 1.10 -7.88 -13.92
CA ALA A 10 -0.29 -8.19 -13.68
C ALA A 10 -0.48 -8.63 -12.22
N THR A 11 -1.73 -8.70 -11.79
CA THR A 11 -2.07 -9.24 -10.47
C THR A 11 -1.72 -10.72 -10.38
N ILE A 12 -1.48 -11.22 -9.17
CA ILE A 12 -1.23 -12.65 -8.94
C ILE A 12 -2.40 -13.49 -9.48
N HIS A 13 -3.64 -13.07 -9.22
CA HIS A 13 -4.85 -13.72 -9.74
C HIS A 13 -4.82 -13.88 -11.26
N ARG A 14 -4.48 -12.81 -11.99
CA ARG A 14 -4.41 -12.86 -13.46
C ARG A 14 -3.31 -13.82 -13.95
N HIS A 15 -2.16 -13.84 -13.31
CA HIS A 15 -1.08 -14.78 -13.66
C HIS A 15 -1.45 -16.24 -13.37
N LEU A 16 -2.27 -16.48 -12.34
CA LEU A 16 -2.77 -17.81 -11.98
C LEU A 16 -4.08 -18.20 -12.70
N GLY A 17 -4.57 -17.35 -13.60
CA GLY A 17 -5.83 -17.56 -14.32
C GLY A 17 -7.09 -17.51 -13.44
N MET A 18 -6.98 -17.03 -12.20
CA MET A 18 -8.07 -17.01 -11.22
C MET A 18 -9.06 -15.88 -11.50
N THR A 19 -10.35 -16.19 -11.42
CA THR A 19 -11.44 -15.25 -11.69
C THR A 19 -12.16 -14.74 -10.43
N GLY A 20 -11.89 -15.36 -9.28
CA GLY A 20 -12.44 -14.95 -7.99
C GLY A 20 -11.47 -15.18 -6.82
N ASP A 21 -11.78 -14.58 -5.67
CA ASP A 21 -10.93 -14.59 -4.47
C ASP A 21 -10.82 -15.98 -3.81
N ASP A 22 -11.75 -16.91 -4.09
CA ASP A 22 -11.73 -18.31 -3.61
C ASP A 22 -11.44 -19.32 -4.73
N ASP A 23 -11.09 -18.83 -5.93
CA ASP A 23 -10.89 -19.64 -7.12
C ASP A 23 -9.51 -20.32 -7.14
N THR A 24 -9.43 -21.62 -7.41
CA THR A 24 -8.12 -22.28 -7.52
C THR A 24 -7.39 -21.84 -8.78
N SER A 25 -6.05 -21.93 -8.79
CA SER A 25 -5.27 -21.74 -10.01
C SER A 25 -5.83 -22.61 -11.15
N HIS A 26 -6.05 -21.99 -12.31
CA HIS A 26 -6.46 -22.69 -13.55
C HIS A 26 -5.27 -23.02 -14.44
N LEU A 27 -4.05 -22.81 -13.94
CA LEU A 27 -2.86 -23.19 -14.68
C LEU A 27 -2.75 -24.71 -14.77
N GLU A 28 -2.56 -25.21 -16.00
CA GLU A 28 -2.29 -26.63 -16.25
C GLU A 28 -0.84 -27.01 -15.93
N ASP A 29 0.06 -26.02 -15.91
CA ASP A 29 1.51 -26.15 -15.63
C ASP A 29 2.00 -24.99 -14.76
N TYR A 30 3.29 -24.95 -14.42
CA TYR A 30 3.89 -23.85 -13.67
C TYR A 30 3.85 -22.51 -14.43
N LEU A 31 3.98 -21.42 -13.69
CA LEU A 31 4.24 -20.10 -14.26
C LEU A 31 5.48 -20.15 -15.15
N ASP A 32 5.31 -19.76 -16.41
CA ASP A 32 6.38 -19.70 -17.41
C ASP A 32 7.32 -18.51 -17.15
N ALA A 33 8.18 -18.65 -16.13
CA ALA A 33 9.14 -17.63 -15.74
C ALA A 33 10.35 -18.22 -14.99
N ASP A 34 11.56 -17.82 -15.37
CA ASP A 34 12.79 -18.15 -14.63
C ASP A 34 12.94 -17.31 -13.35
N PHE A 35 12.39 -16.10 -13.34
CA PHE A 35 12.49 -15.14 -12.23
C PHE A 35 11.16 -14.41 -12.03
N ILE A 36 10.61 -14.52 -10.82
CA ILE A 36 9.31 -13.97 -10.45
C ILE A 36 9.53 -12.89 -9.39
N ILE A 37 8.99 -11.70 -9.61
CA ILE A 37 9.01 -10.61 -8.62
C ILE A 37 7.59 -10.34 -8.18
N VAL A 38 7.35 -10.39 -6.87
CA VAL A 38 6.05 -10.06 -6.30
C VAL A 38 6.22 -8.87 -5.37
N ASP A 39 5.61 -7.75 -5.75
CA ASP A 39 5.58 -6.52 -5.00
C ASP A 39 4.33 -6.45 -4.10
N GLU A 40 4.35 -5.59 -3.08
CA GLU A 40 3.27 -5.42 -2.09
C GLU A 40 2.81 -6.74 -1.44
N PHE A 41 3.75 -7.66 -1.17
CA PHE A 41 3.44 -9.00 -0.63
C PHE A 41 2.84 -8.98 0.78
N SER A 42 2.88 -7.84 1.48
CA SER A 42 2.19 -7.65 2.76
C SER A 42 0.68 -7.83 2.65
N MET A 43 0.12 -7.64 1.45
CA MET A 43 -1.30 -7.84 1.14
C MET A 43 -1.67 -9.30 0.84
N VAL A 44 -0.68 -10.18 0.64
CA VAL A 44 -0.91 -11.58 0.24
C VAL A 44 -1.24 -12.43 1.46
N ASP A 45 -2.42 -13.05 1.43
CA ASP A 45 -2.88 -13.96 2.47
C ASP A 45 -2.32 -15.38 2.31
N THR A 46 -2.59 -16.25 3.29
CA THR A 46 -2.08 -17.62 3.29
C THR A 46 -2.57 -18.45 2.10
N TRP A 47 -3.81 -18.22 1.64
CA TRP A 47 -4.37 -19.01 0.57
C TRP A 47 -3.81 -18.60 -0.79
N LEU A 48 -3.73 -17.30 -1.07
CA LEU A 48 -3.14 -16.78 -2.30
C LEU A 48 -1.64 -17.09 -2.37
N ALA A 49 -0.93 -17.02 -1.23
CA ALA A 49 0.45 -17.47 -1.14
C ALA A 49 0.60 -18.95 -1.49
N ASN A 50 -0.29 -19.81 -0.96
CA ASN A 50 -0.29 -21.24 -1.29
C ASN A 50 -0.54 -21.48 -2.79
N GLN A 51 -1.51 -20.78 -3.39
CA GLN A 51 -1.77 -20.87 -4.83
C GLN A 51 -0.54 -20.43 -5.64
N LEU A 52 0.05 -19.28 -5.29
CA LEU A 52 1.26 -18.79 -5.96
C LEU A 52 2.40 -19.80 -5.86
N PHE A 53 2.82 -20.20 -4.67
CA PHE A 53 3.99 -21.08 -4.49
C PHE A 53 3.78 -22.48 -5.08
N SER A 54 2.55 -22.99 -5.10
CA SER A 54 2.24 -24.28 -5.72
C SER A 54 2.38 -24.26 -7.25
N ASN A 55 2.35 -23.07 -7.86
CA ASN A 55 2.43 -22.86 -9.30
C ASN A 55 3.80 -22.27 -9.73
N ILE A 56 4.82 -22.38 -8.90
CA ILE A 56 6.20 -22.00 -9.25
C ILE A 56 7.05 -23.25 -9.47
N SER A 57 7.73 -23.31 -10.61
CA SER A 57 8.66 -24.40 -10.94
C SER A 57 9.87 -24.40 -10.01
N SER A 58 10.42 -25.59 -9.73
CA SER A 58 11.63 -25.74 -8.92
C SER A 58 12.89 -25.14 -9.56
N ASN A 59 12.84 -24.82 -10.85
CA ASN A 59 13.92 -24.15 -11.58
C ASN A 59 13.80 -22.61 -11.54
N SER A 60 12.68 -22.07 -11.06
CA SER A 60 12.41 -20.64 -11.00
C SER A 60 12.90 -20.04 -9.68
N LYS A 61 13.27 -18.76 -9.72
CA LYS A 61 13.57 -17.96 -8.53
C LYS A 61 12.44 -16.99 -8.24
N ILE A 62 12.14 -16.75 -6.97
CA ILE A 62 11.16 -15.76 -6.53
C ILE A 62 11.80 -14.70 -5.64
N LEU A 63 11.51 -13.43 -5.91
CA LEU A 63 11.82 -12.29 -5.08
C LEU A 63 10.52 -11.72 -4.53
N ILE A 64 10.39 -11.75 -3.21
CA ILE A 64 9.25 -11.17 -2.49
C ILE A 64 9.65 -9.78 -1.98
N VAL A 65 8.85 -8.79 -2.33
CA VAL A 65 9.01 -7.39 -1.90
C VAL A 65 7.73 -6.96 -1.19
N GLY A 66 7.88 -6.31 -0.05
CA GLY A 66 6.75 -5.77 0.70
C GLY A 66 7.18 -5.11 2.01
N ASP A 67 6.25 -4.42 2.64
CA ASP A 67 6.45 -3.77 3.92
C ASP A 67 5.62 -4.47 5.00
N SER A 68 6.28 -5.21 5.89
CA SER A 68 5.64 -5.95 6.98
C SER A 68 4.97 -5.05 8.02
N ASP A 69 5.30 -3.76 8.04
CA ASP A 69 4.73 -2.79 8.98
C ASP A 69 3.45 -2.12 8.45
N GLN A 70 3.12 -2.30 7.16
CA GLN A 70 1.82 -1.91 6.59
C GLN A 70 0.68 -2.80 7.10
N LEU A 71 -0.55 -2.43 6.74
CA LEU A 71 -1.73 -3.26 7.00
C LEU A 71 -1.52 -4.69 6.43
N PRO A 72 -1.77 -5.73 7.24
CA PRO A 72 -1.71 -7.11 6.77
C PRO A 72 -2.84 -7.39 5.78
N SER A 73 -2.74 -8.53 5.07
CA SER A 73 -3.79 -9.06 4.20
C SER A 73 -5.17 -9.04 4.87
N VAL A 74 -6.25 -8.73 4.14
CA VAL A 74 -7.61 -8.71 4.73
C VAL A 74 -8.04 -10.11 5.18
N SER A 75 -7.76 -11.12 4.36
CA SER A 75 -8.00 -12.54 4.64
C SER A 75 -6.98 -13.11 5.64
N PRO A 76 -7.25 -14.29 6.25
CA PRO A 76 -6.38 -14.90 7.26
C PRO A 76 -4.94 -15.13 6.80
N GLY A 77 -3.99 -14.94 7.73
CA GLY A 77 -2.55 -15.16 7.50
C GLY A 77 -1.70 -13.93 7.76
N GLN A 78 -0.40 -14.10 7.92
CA GLN A 78 0.58 -13.01 7.97
C GLN A 78 1.85 -13.41 7.23
N VAL A 79 1.70 -13.89 5.99
CA VAL A 79 2.73 -14.64 5.28
C VAL A 79 4.05 -13.90 5.22
N LEU A 80 4.08 -12.64 4.76
CA LEU A 80 5.32 -11.86 4.70
C LEU A 80 5.99 -11.76 6.08
N ALA A 81 5.22 -11.42 7.12
CA ALA A 81 5.76 -11.26 8.46
C ALA A 81 6.33 -12.57 9.00
N ASP A 82 5.64 -13.70 8.80
CA ASP A 82 6.09 -15.02 9.22
C ASP A 82 7.35 -15.46 8.45
N LEU A 83 7.39 -15.26 7.12
CA LEU A 83 8.56 -15.60 6.29
C LEU A 83 9.82 -14.85 6.75
N LEU A 84 9.68 -13.59 7.19
CA LEU A 84 10.80 -12.79 7.69
C LEU A 84 11.38 -13.32 9.03
N HIS A 85 10.65 -14.18 9.73
CA HIS A 85 11.13 -14.84 10.95
C HIS A 85 11.80 -16.19 10.68
N ILE A 86 11.84 -16.67 9.44
CA ILE A 86 12.45 -17.95 9.07
C ILE A 86 13.89 -17.71 8.60
N PRO A 87 14.92 -18.08 9.37
CA PRO A 87 16.32 -17.81 9.03
C PRO A 87 16.82 -18.51 7.77
N LEU A 88 16.16 -19.60 7.36
CA LEU A 88 16.48 -20.35 6.15
C LEU A 88 16.18 -19.57 4.86
N ILE A 89 15.34 -18.55 4.92
CA ILE A 89 14.94 -17.76 3.77
C ILE A 89 15.86 -16.53 3.69
N PRO A 90 16.63 -16.35 2.60
CA PRO A 90 17.45 -15.16 2.42
C PRO A 90 16.58 -13.91 2.44
N GLN A 91 16.93 -12.96 3.32
CA GLN A 91 16.17 -11.73 3.50
C GLN A 91 17.10 -10.52 3.62
N THR A 92 16.60 -9.37 3.21
CA THR A 92 17.31 -8.08 3.33
C THR A 92 16.32 -7.00 3.70
N ARG A 93 16.58 -6.29 4.80
CA ARG A 93 15.77 -5.14 5.22
C ARG A 93 16.41 -3.85 4.73
N LEU A 94 15.67 -3.06 3.98
CA LEU A 94 16.11 -1.74 3.55
C LEU A 94 15.78 -0.71 4.63
N GLU A 95 16.80 -0.15 5.27
CA GLU A 95 16.63 0.81 6.38
C GLU A 95 16.81 2.27 5.94
N LYS A 96 17.57 2.49 4.86
CA LYS A 96 17.88 3.83 4.38
C LYS A 96 16.78 4.33 3.45
N ILE A 97 16.21 5.48 3.79
CA ILE A 97 15.09 6.07 3.04
C ILE A 97 15.63 7.09 2.04
N TYR A 98 15.38 6.85 0.75
CA TYR A 98 15.71 7.75 -0.35
C TYR A 98 14.41 8.29 -0.95
N ARG A 99 13.89 9.41 -0.43
CA ARG A 99 12.81 10.18 -1.06
C ARG A 99 13.34 11.58 -1.38
N GLN A 100 12.80 12.26 -2.39
CA GLN A 100 13.33 13.49 -3.01
C GLN A 100 13.49 14.74 -2.10
N SER A 101 13.44 14.60 -0.77
CA SER A 101 14.01 15.57 0.16
C SER A 101 14.46 14.83 1.42
N GLU A 102 15.74 14.90 1.75
CA GLU A 102 16.27 14.42 3.05
C GLU A 102 15.58 15.10 4.26
N GLU A 103 14.79 16.15 4.00
CA GLU A 103 14.02 16.92 4.97
C GLU A 103 12.52 16.56 5.05
N SER A 104 12.03 15.52 4.35
CA SER A 104 10.60 15.18 4.41
C SER A 104 10.19 14.72 5.81
N THR A 105 9.34 15.53 6.46
CA THR A 105 8.89 15.25 7.82
C THR A 105 7.77 14.21 7.86
N ILE A 106 7.11 13.93 6.73
CA ILE A 106 6.17 12.79 6.58
C ILE A 106 6.90 11.46 6.77
N VAL A 107 8.07 11.32 6.16
CA VAL A 107 8.89 10.10 6.24
C VAL A 107 9.37 9.86 7.67
N THR A 108 9.90 10.89 8.32
CA THR A 108 10.30 10.81 9.73
C THR A 108 9.11 10.41 10.61
N LEU A 109 7.94 11.02 10.39
CA LEU A 109 6.72 10.69 11.14
C LEU A 109 6.31 9.23 10.95
N ALA A 110 6.31 8.72 9.71
CA ALA A 110 5.99 7.33 9.42
C ALA A 110 6.94 6.38 10.16
N SER A 111 8.25 6.66 10.11
CA SER A 111 9.27 5.87 10.82
C SER A 111 9.04 5.87 12.33
N GLN A 112 8.69 7.01 12.93
CA GLN A 112 8.42 7.13 14.36
C GLN A 112 7.14 6.37 14.75
N ILE A 113 6.06 6.52 13.97
CA ILE A 113 4.80 5.81 14.23
C ILE A 113 4.98 4.30 14.11
N ARG A 114 5.74 3.81 13.14
CA ARG A 114 6.12 2.40 13.02
C ARG A 114 6.80 1.87 14.30
N GLN A 115 7.65 2.70 14.92
CA GLN A 115 8.31 2.39 16.19
C GLN A 115 7.39 2.55 17.42
N GLY A 116 6.14 2.98 17.23
CA GLY A 116 5.21 3.25 18.32
C GLY A 116 5.46 4.57 19.04
N ILE A 117 6.13 5.51 18.37
CA ILE A 117 6.50 6.81 18.92
C ILE A 117 5.67 7.89 18.22
N LEU A 118 4.85 8.62 19.00
CA LEU A 118 4.26 9.87 18.53
C LEU A 118 5.22 11.02 18.89
N PRO A 119 5.76 11.76 17.90
CA PRO A 119 6.79 12.76 18.20
C PRO A 119 6.22 13.95 18.98
N ALA A 120 7.03 14.56 19.85
CA ALA A 120 6.63 15.73 20.62
C ALA A 120 6.25 16.95 19.75
N ASP A 121 6.76 17.00 18.52
CA ASP A 121 6.44 18.04 17.54
C ASP A 121 5.26 17.69 16.62
N PHE A 122 4.52 16.61 16.91
CA PHE A 122 3.42 16.11 16.07
C PHE A 122 2.38 17.19 15.72
N THR A 123 2.07 18.07 16.67
CA THR A 123 1.07 19.13 16.50
C THR A 123 1.63 20.38 15.81
N GLN A 124 2.95 20.45 15.59
CA GLN A 124 3.60 21.61 14.98
C GLN A 124 3.47 21.56 13.46
N LYS A 125 3.18 22.71 12.86
CA LYS A 125 3.17 22.85 11.40
C LYS A 125 4.58 22.67 10.83
N LYS A 126 4.72 21.83 9.82
CA LYS A 126 5.95 21.64 9.04
C LYS A 126 5.69 21.97 7.56
N ALA A 127 6.71 21.84 6.70
CA ALA A 127 6.60 22.16 5.28
C ALA A 127 5.62 21.24 4.52
N ASP A 128 5.67 19.94 4.83
CA ASP A 128 4.93 18.87 4.18
C ASP A 128 3.82 18.25 5.06
N ARG A 129 3.76 18.55 6.36
CA ARG A 129 2.62 18.13 7.23
C ARG A 129 1.99 19.27 8.03
N SER A 130 0.69 19.15 8.24
CA SER A 130 -0.10 20.04 9.11
C SER A 130 -1.04 19.21 9.99
N TYR A 131 -1.24 19.66 11.22
CA TYR A 131 -2.15 19.04 12.19
C TYR A 131 -3.21 20.04 12.64
N PHE A 132 -4.45 19.58 12.78
CA PHE A 132 -5.55 20.37 13.32
C PHE A 132 -6.34 19.57 14.36
N GLU A 133 -6.32 20.05 15.61
CA GLU A 133 -7.10 19.50 16.74
C GLU A 133 -8.60 19.79 16.52
N ILE A 134 -9.37 18.75 16.19
CA ILE A 134 -10.77 18.90 15.76
C ILE A 134 -11.60 17.71 16.27
N ALA A 135 -12.73 18.00 16.93
CA ALA A 135 -13.69 16.97 17.28
C ALA A 135 -14.43 16.44 16.04
N SER A 136 -14.83 15.16 16.07
CA SER A 136 -15.45 14.45 14.92
C SER A 136 -16.60 15.19 14.22
N GLY A 137 -17.42 15.96 14.95
CA GLY A 137 -18.54 16.73 14.36
C GLY A 137 -18.10 17.90 13.48
N HIS A 138 -16.89 18.42 13.63
CA HIS A 138 -16.38 19.59 12.91
C HIS A 138 -15.42 19.22 11.76
N ILE A 139 -15.15 17.93 11.56
CA ILE A 139 -14.27 17.45 10.49
C ILE A 139 -14.79 17.86 9.10
N PRO A 140 -16.08 17.64 8.74
CA PRO A 140 -16.60 18.06 7.44
C PRO A 140 -16.34 19.52 7.10
N ALA A 141 -16.72 20.44 8.00
CA ALA A 141 -16.53 21.88 7.79
C ALA A 141 -15.04 22.30 7.68
N THR A 142 -14.13 21.50 8.25
CA THR A 142 -12.70 21.77 8.14
C THR A 142 -12.12 21.22 6.84
N ILE A 143 -12.57 20.05 6.39
CA ILE A 143 -12.24 19.51 5.06
C ILE A 143 -12.61 20.53 3.99
N GLU A 144 -13.78 21.15 4.07
CA GLU A 144 -14.21 22.22 3.15
C GLU A 144 -13.20 23.39 3.11
N LYS A 145 -12.79 23.90 4.27
CA LYS A 145 -11.82 25.00 4.37
C LYS A 145 -10.46 24.63 3.79
N ILE A 146 -9.99 23.42 4.09
CA ILE A 146 -8.72 22.89 3.62
C ILE A 146 -8.73 22.71 2.11
N LEU A 147 -9.80 22.12 1.58
CA LEU A 147 -10.01 21.94 0.16
C LEU A 147 -9.99 23.29 -0.56
N GLY A 148 -10.76 24.26 -0.09
CA GLY A 148 -10.77 25.61 -0.67
C GLY A 148 -9.38 26.26 -0.64
N ALA A 149 -8.58 26.07 0.42
CA ALA A 149 -7.22 26.58 0.49
C ALA A 149 -6.26 25.86 -0.47
N ALA A 150 -6.39 24.54 -0.62
CA ALA A 150 -5.58 23.73 -1.52
C ALA A 150 -5.83 24.11 -2.99
N LEU A 151 -7.10 24.23 -3.38
CA LEU A 151 -7.49 24.63 -4.74
C LEU A 151 -7.00 26.05 -5.07
N ARG A 152 -7.13 27.01 -4.14
CA ARG A 152 -6.57 28.37 -4.31
C ARG A 152 -5.05 28.40 -4.44
N SER A 153 -4.37 27.40 -3.87
CA SER A 153 -2.92 27.26 -3.97
C SER A 153 -2.48 26.52 -5.25
N GLY A 154 -3.41 26.19 -6.15
CA GLY A 154 -3.14 25.54 -7.44
C GLY A 154 -3.02 24.03 -7.37
N ILE A 155 -3.38 23.38 -6.25
CA ILE A 155 -3.39 21.92 -6.15
C ILE A 155 -4.64 21.40 -6.90
N PRO A 156 -4.48 20.53 -7.92
CA PRO A 156 -5.61 19.94 -8.61
C PRO A 156 -6.52 19.14 -7.66
N ALA A 157 -7.84 19.22 -7.85
CA ALA A 157 -8.80 18.47 -7.04
C ALA A 157 -8.55 16.95 -7.07
N ARG A 158 -8.11 16.42 -8.22
CA ARG A 158 -7.81 14.99 -8.43
C ARG A 158 -6.66 14.48 -7.56
N ASP A 159 -5.75 15.37 -7.17
CA ASP A 159 -4.53 15.08 -6.41
C ASP A 159 -4.79 15.02 -4.89
N ILE A 160 -5.98 15.42 -4.46
CA ILE A 160 -6.39 15.45 -3.06
C ILE A 160 -7.20 14.18 -2.77
N GLN A 161 -6.73 13.39 -1.81
CA GLN A 161 -7.41 12.19 -1.36
C GLN A 161 -7.71 12.28 0.13
N VAL A 162 -8.96 11.99 0.52
CA VAL A 162 -9.29 11.76 1.93
C VAL A 162 -9.20 10.26 2.24
N LEU A 163 -8.45 9.91 3.27
CA LEU A 163 -8.30 8.53 3.75
C LEU A 163 -8.89 8.41 5.15
N ALA A 164 -9.96 7.64 5.31
CA ALA A 164 -10.64 7.50 6.59
C ALA A 164 -10.69 6.03 7.05
N PRO A 165 -10.64 5.76 8.37
CA PRO A 165 -10.72 4.39 8.90
C PRO A 165 -12.09 3.73 8.67
N MET A 166 -13.18 4.50 8.73
CA MET A 166 -14.55 3.99 8.79
C MET A 166 -15.44 4.58 7.70
N TYR A 167 -16.45 3.81 7.26
CA TYR A 167 -17.46 4.27 6.30
C TYR A 167 -18.49 5.22 6.93
N ARG A 168 -19.01 4.85 8.10
CA ARG A 168 -20.08 5.58 8.80
C ARG A 168 -19.53 6.67 9.72
N GLY A 169 -20.38 7.64 10.04
CA GLY A 169 -20.10 8.74 10.97
C GLY A 169 -19.83 10.06 10.25
N THR A 170 -19.74 11.16 11.01
CA THR A 170 -19.51 12.50 10.45
C THR A 170 -18.17 12.64 9.74
N ALA A 171 -17.15 11.94 10.24
CA ALA A 171 -15.83 11.83 9.63
C ALA A 171 -15.67 10.57 8.77
N GLY A 172 -16.78 9.86 8.48
CA GLY A 172 -16.79 8.64 7.71
C GLY A 172 -16.73 8.88 6.21
N ILE A 173 -16.27 7.87 5.47
CA ILE A 173 -16.11 7.91 4.01
C ILE A 173 -17.39 8.36 3.30
N ASP A 174 -18.56 7.91 3.74
CA ASP A 174 -19.83 8.21 3.07
C ASP A 174 -20.19 9.70 3.17
N ALA A 175 -20.08 10.28 4.37
CA ALA A 175 -20.34 11.69 4.61
C ALA A 175 -19.33 12.60 3.92
N VAL A 176 -18.05 12.20 3.92
CA VAL A 176 -16.98 12.96 3.25
C VAL A 176 -17.12 12.89 1.73
N ASN A 177 -17.48 11.74 1.17
CA ASN A 177 -17.72 11.63 -0.28
C ASN A 177 -18.84 12.58 -0.74
N GLN A 178 -19.96 12.62 -0.01
CA GLN A 178 -21.05 13.55 -0.32
C GLN A 178 -20.59 15.01 -0.25
N LEU A 179 -19.91 15.39 0.85
CA LEU A 179 -19.35 16.74 1.01
C LEU A 179 -18.41 17.10 -0.14
N MET A 180 -17.45 16.24 -0.45
CA MET A 180 -16.45 16.49 -1.46
C MET A 180 -17.07 16.57 -2.86
N GLN A 181 -18.07 15.74 -3.15
CA GLN A 181 -18.84 15.84 -4.40
C GLN A 181 -19.53 17.20 -4.49
N ASP A 182 -20.20 17.66 -3.44
CA ASP A 182 -20.92 18.94 -3.49
C ASP A 182 -19.98 20.14 -3.60
N LEU A 183 -18.73 20.03 -3.11
CA LEU A 183 -17.72 21.07 -3.21
C LEU A 183 -16.97 21.07 -4.55
N LEU A 184 -16.66 19.88 -5.10
CA LEU A 184 -15.83 19.72 -6.30
C LEU A 184 -16.63 19.58 -7.58
N ASN A 185 -17.82 18.98 -7.48
CA ASN A 185 -18.73 18.74 -8.59
C ASN A 185 -20.18 19.11 -8.18
N PRO A 186 -20.43 20.39 -7.83
CA PRO A 186 -21.75 20.83 -7.37
C PRO A 186 -22.82 20.58 -8.42
N PRO A 187 -24.08 20.33 -8.01
CA PRO A 187 -25.16 20.11 -8.96
C PRO A 187 -25.39 21.38 -9.79
N GLN A 188 -25.30 21.25 -11.11
CA GLN A 188 -25.61 22.35 -12.04
C GLN A 188 -27.03 22.23 -12.57
N LYS A 189 -27.64 23.38 -12.88
CA LYS A 189 -28.96 23.42 -13.50
C LYS A 189 -28.91 22.72 -14.86
N ASP A 190 -29.87 21.84 -15.11
CA ASP A 190 -30.00 21.05 -16.34
C ASP A 190 -28.87 20.01 -16.59
N GLN A 191 -27.97 19.81 -15.61
CA GLN A 191 -27.01 18.71 -15.66
C GLN A 191 -27.69 17.39 -15.34
N LEU A 192 -27.44 16.39 -16.17
CA LEU A 192 -27.91 15.04 -15.92
C LEU A 192 -27.19 14.46 -14.69
N SER A 193 -27.97 13.83 -13.81
CA SER A 193 -27.44 13.08 -12.66
C SER A 193 -28.26 11.82 -12.47
N PHE A 194 -27.61 10.73 -12.10
CA PHE A 194 -28.30 9.50 -11.74
C PHE A 194 -28.29 9.30 -10.23
N GLU A 195 -29.46 9.02 -9.66
CA GLU A 195 -29.61 8.70 -8.24
C GLU A 195 -29.26 7.24 -7.98
N ALA A 196 -28.46 6.98 -6.94
CA ALA A 196 -28.14 5.67 -6.39
C ALA A 196 -28.51 5.64 -4.90
N PRO A 197 -28.60 4.45 -4.24
CA PRO A 197 -29.15 4.35 -2.88
C PRO A 197 -28.48 5.22 -1.81
N GLN A 198 -27.22 5.62 -2.00
CA GLN A 198 -26.43 6.37 -1.01
C GLN A 198 -25.71 7.60 -1.60
N CYS A 199 -25.88 7.88 -2.89
CA CYS A 199 -25.20 8.98 -3.56
C CYS A 199 -25.88 9.30 -4.89
N HIS A 200 -25.40 10.36 -5.55
CA HIS A 200 -25.74 10.64 -6.94
C HIS A 200 -24.47 10.51 -7.78
N TYR A 201 -24.61 10.14 -9.04
CA TYR A 201 -23.52 10.15 -10.01
C TYR A 201 -23.72 11.29 -10.99
N ARG A 202 -22.65 12.05 -11.23
CA ARG A 202 -22.54 13.19 -12.13
C ARG A 202 -21.31 13.00 -13.00
N LYS A 203 -21.36 13.52 -14.23
CA LYS A 203 -20.17 13.64 -15.08
C LYS A 203 -19.07 14.38 -14.31
N GLY A 204 -17.84 13.86 -14.36
CA GLY A 204 -16.67 14.38 -13.66
C GLY A 204 -16.45 13.80 -12.25
N ASP A 205 -17.36 12.97 -11.74
CA ASP A 205 -17.15 12.36 -10.41
C ASP A 205 -15.98 11.39 -10.40
N LYS A 206 -15.17 11.50 -9.33
CA LYS A 206 -14.13 10.53 -9.01
C LYS A 206 -14.76 9.29 -8.39
N VAL A 207 -14.48 8.13 -8.96
CA VAL A 207 -15.05 6.84 -8.56
C VAL A 207 -13.97 5.78 -8.36
N ILE A 208 -14.33 4.72 -7.64
CA ILE A 208 -13.51 3.54 -7.40
C ILE A 208 -14.28 2.30 -7.82
N HIS A 209 -13.60 1.38 -8.50
CA HIS A 209 -14.13 0.08 -8.85
C HIS A 209 -13.93 -0.92 -7.70
N LEU A 210 -14.92 -1.77 -7.43
CA LEU A 210 -14.98 -2.59 -6.21
C LEU A 210 -14.80 -4.08 -6.45
N VAL A 211 -14.85 -4.52 -7.70
CA VAL A 211 -14.81 -5.93 -8.10
C VAL A 211 -13.71 -6.11 -9.14
N ASN A 212 -13.00 -7.22 -9.14
CA ASN A 212 -12.07 -7.52 -10.22
C ASN A 212 -12.86 -7.94 -11.46
N ASP A 213 -12.59 -7.31 -12.60
CA ASP A 213 -13.22 -7.65 -13.87
C ASP A 213 -12.14 -7.73 -14.97
N ALA A 214 -11.68 -8.96 -15.20
CA ALA A 214 -10.57 -9.23 -16.11
C ALA A 214 -10.93 -9.02 -17.58
N GLU A 215 -12.22 -9.16 -17.95
CA GLU A 215 -12.68 -9.02 -19.33
C GLU A 215 -12.55 -7.57 -19.82
N ILE A 216 -12.89 -6.62 -18.95
CA ILE A 216 -12.77 -5.18 -19.23
C ILE A 216 -11.45 -4.58 -18.72
N ASN A 217 -10.56 -5.39 -18.14
CA ASN A 217 -9.27 -4.96 -17.58
C ASN A 217 -9.41 -3.81 -16.55
N VAL A 218 -10.37 -3.94 -15.63
CA VAL A 218 -10.55 -3.02 -14.49
C VAL A 218 -10.59 -3.83 -13.20
N PHE A 219 -9.78 -3.43 -12.23
CA PHE A 219 -9.56 -4.18 -10.99
C PHE A 219 -10.12 -3.46 -9.77
N ASN A 220 -10.29 -4.21 -8.69
CA ASN A 220 -10.77 -3.70 -7.42
C ASN A 220 -9.75 -2.72 -6.82
N GLY A 221 -10.16 -1.48 -6.60
CA GLY A 221 -9.29 -0.40 -6.14
C GLY A 221 -8.97 0.62 -7.22
N ASP A 222 -9.21 0.30 -8.49
CA ASP A 222 -8.91 1.21 -9.60
C ASP A 222 -9.77 2.47 -9.49
N LEU A 223 -9.10 3.61 -9.64
CA LEU A 223 -9.70 4.93 -9.62
C LEU A 223 -10.05 5.35 -11.04
N GLY A 224 -11.28 5.85 -11.21
CA GLY A 224 -11.76 6.36 -12.49
C GLY A 224 -12.47 7.70 -12.35
N ALA A 225 -12.78 8.28 -13.51
CA ALA A 225 -13.62 9.48 -13.61
C ALA A 225 -14.82 9.22 -14.51
N ILE A 226 -16.01 9.61 -14.07
CA ILE A 226 -17.21 9.49 -14.90
C ILE A 226 -17.09 10.44 -16.10
N THR A 227 -17.03 9.91 -17.32
CA THR A 227 -16.94 10.71 -18.54
C THR A 227 -18.31 11.01 -19.13
N ASP A 228 -19.29 10.13 -18.94
CA ASP A 228 -20.65 10.37 -19.43
C ASP A 228 -21.75 9.62 -18.64
N LEU A 229 -22.97 10.11 -18.79
CA LEU A 229 -24.20 9.52 -18.23
C LEU A 229 -25.23 9.39 -19.35
N ILE A 230 -25.64 8.17 -19.66
CA ILE A 230 -26.50 7.88 -20.82
C ILE A 230 -27.85 7.37 -20.33
N PRO A 231 -28.95 8.16 -20.47
CA PRO A 231 -30.28 7.71 -20.08
C PRO A 231 -30.74 6.49 -20.87
N GLY A 232 -31.46 5.56 -20.22
CA GLY A 232 -31.83 4.28 -20.83
C GLY A 232 -32.67 4.33 -22.11
N LYS A 233 -33.28 5.47 -22.42
CA LYS A 233 -33.95 5.69 -23.72
C LYS A 233 -32.99 5.76 -24.91
N TYR A 234 -31.69 5.92 -24.66
CA TYR A 234 -30.64 6.02 -25.67
C TYR A 234 -29.69 4.80 -25.67
N THR A 235 -29.88 3.84 -24.77
CA THR A 235 -29.01 2.66 -24.64
C THR A 235 -29.67 1.42 -25.26
N GLU A 236 -28.85 0.49 -25.73
CA GLU A 236 -29.33 -0.80 -26.23
C GLU A 236 -29.92 -1.67 -25.11
N SER A 237 -29.33 -1.58 -23.90
CA SER A 237 -29.77 -2.26 -22.69
C SER A 237 -31.15 -1.78 -22.18
N LYS A 238 -31.62 -0.63 -22.67
CA LYS A 238 -32.79 0.10 -22.16
C LYS A 238 -32.67 0.48 -20.68
N GLN A 239 -31.46 0.54 -20.16
CA GLN A 239 -31.12 0.92 -18.79
C GLN A 239 -30.21 2.15 -18.80
N ASP A 240 -30.25 2.94 -17.73
CA ASP A 240 -29.29 4.02 -17.55
C ASP A 240 -27.86 3.44 -17.46
N GLU A 241 -26.93 4.05 -18.18
CA GLU A 241 -25.53 3.62 -18.27
C GLU A 241 -24.58 4.73 -17.82
N ILE A 242 -23.55 4.36 -17.05
CA ILE A 242 -22.48 5.26 -16.61
C ILE A 242 -21.22 4.90 -17.37
N VAL A 243 -20.62 5.85 -18.07
CA VAL A 243 -19.33 5.68 -18.73
C VAL A 243 -18.22 6.22 -17.84
N ILE A 244 -17.22 5.39 -17.56
CA ILE A 244 -16.11 5.69 -16.65
C ILE A 244 -14.79 5.45 -17.37
N ASP A 245 -13.91 6.43 -17.30
CA ASP A 245 -12.52 6.30 -17.75
C ASP A 245 -11.63 5.86 -16.58
N PHE A 246 -11.04 4.68 -16.70
CA PHE A 246 -10.01 4.14 -15.82
C PHE A 246 -8.65 4.25 -16.51
N ASP A 247 -8.02 5.42 -16.38
CA ASP A 247 -6.67 5.69 -16.92
C ASP A 247 -6.52 5.41 -18.42
N GLY A 248 -7.48 5.88 -19.22
CA GLY A 248 -7.55 5.69 -20.67
C GLY A 248 -8.42 4.51 -21.11
N ASN A 249 -8.88 3.68 -20.18
CA ASN A 249 -9.81 2.58 -20.45
C ASN A 249 -11.26 3.01 -20.14
N GLU A 250 -12.01 3.41 -21.17
CA GLU A 250 -13.42 3.76 -21.03
C GLU A 250 -14.33 2.51 -20.99
N VAL A 251 -15.09 2.37 -19.91
CA VAL A 251 -16.02 1.27 -19.69
C VAL A 251 -17.42 1.80 -19.39
N SER A 252 -18.44 1.22 -20.04
CA SER A 252 -19.85 1.51 -19.77
C SER A 252 -20.45 0.51 -18.79
N TYR A 253 -21.11 1.01 -17.74
CA TYR A 253 -21.76 0.20 -16.72
C TYR A 253 -23.28 0.40 -16.74
N PRO A 254 -24.05 -0.64 -17.09
CA PRO A 254 -25.50 -0.60 -16.97
C PRO A 254 -25.94 -0.54 -15.52
N ARG A 255 -27.16 -0.06 -15.29
CA ARG A 255 -27.75 0.17 -13.97
C ARG A 255 -27.60 -0.99 -12.98
N ASN A 256 -27.75 -2.23 -13.46
CA ASN A 256 -27.62 -3.44 -12.66
C ASN A 256 -26.18 -3.72 -12.19
N GLU A 257 -25.17 -3.06 -12.74
CA GLU A 257 -23.75 -3.21 -12.38
C GLU A 257 -23.20 -2.08 -11.53
N TRP A 258 -24.00 -1.06 -11.19
CA TRP A 258 -23.52 0.08 -10.40
C TRP A 258 -23.07 -0.31 -8.98
N TYR A 259 -23.40 -1.51 -8.50
CA TYR A 259 -22.86 -2.04 -7.25
C TYR A 259 -21.34 -2.25 -7.29
N LYS A 260 -20.74 -2.35 -8.50
CA LYS A 260 -19.29 -2.43 -8.71
C LYS A 260 -18.59 -1.07 -8.51
N ILE A 261 -19.33 0.04 -8.41
CA ILE A 261 -18.77 1.41 -8.43
C ILE A 261 -19.20 2.18 -7.19
N ARG A 262 -18.30 3.02 -6.66
CA ARG A 262 -18.61 4.00 -5.61
C ARG A 262 -17.84 5.31 -5.84
N LEU A 263 -18.32 6.41 -5.25
CA LEU A 263 -17.54 7.66 -5.16
C LEU A 263 -16.23 7.43 -4.39
N ALA A 264 -15.18 8.13 -4.81
CA ALA A 264 -13.81 7.92 -4.34
C ALA A 264 -13.07 9.21 -3.94
N TYR A 265 -13.78 10.31 -3.70
CA TYR A 265 -13.19 11.50 -3.09
C TYR A 265 -12.63 11.20 -1.68
N ALA A 266 -13.29 10.29 -0.97
CA ALA A 266 -12.82 9.62 0.22
C ALA A 266 -12.80 8.10 0.00
N MET A 267 -11.80 7.44 0.56
CA MET A 267 -11.71 5.98 0.55
C MET A 267 -11.19 5.44 1.87
N SER A 268 -11.31 4.13 2.07
CA SER A 268 -10.74 3.48 3.24
C SER A 268 -9.23 3.33 3.10
N ILE A 269 -8.52 3.35 4.23
CA ILE A 269 -7.06 3.18 4.25
C ILE A 269 -6.66 1.82 3.63
N HIS A 270 -7.46 0.76 3.86
CA HIS A 270 -7.26 -0.55 3.24
C HIS A 270 -7.33 -0.48 1.70
N LYS A 271 -8.32 0.25 1.16
CA LYS A 271 -8.46 0.42 -0.30
C LYS A 271 -7.41 1.34 -0.92
N SER A 272 -6.63 2.05 -0.10
CA SER A 272 -5.52 2.89 -0.57
C SER A 272 -4.18 2.16 -0.63
N GLN A 273 -4.09 0.88 -0.21
CA GLN A 273 -2.86 0.10 -0.31
C GLN A 273 -2.39 0.01 -1.76
N GLY A 274 -1.08 0.08 -1.99
CA GLY A 274 -0.49 0.15 -3.32
C GLY A 274 -0.70 1.49 -4.07
N SER A 275 -1.56 2.38 -3.58
CA SER A 275 -1.76 3.73 -4.16
C SER A 275 -0.97 4.79 -3.41
N GLU A 276 -0.59 5.87 -4.08
CA GLU A 276 0.01 7.05 -3.44
C GLU A 276 -0.59 8.33 -4.02
N PHE A 277 -0.84 9.32 -3.18
CA PHE A 277 -1.50 10.57 -3.54
C PHE A 277 -0.62 11.78 -3.23
N PRO A 278 -0.58 12.81 -4.10
CA PRO A 278 0.16 14.03 -3.81
C PRO A 278 -0.25 14.69 -2.49
N VAL A 279 -1.56 14.74 -2.20
CA VAL A 279 -2.10 15.31 -0.96
C VAL A 279 -3.05 14.33 -0.30
N VAL A 280 -2.76 14.00 0.96
CA VAL A 280 -3.62 13.15 1.80
C VAL A 280 -4.20 13.96 2.95
N ILE A 281 -5.51 13.87 3.12
CA ILE A 281 -6.22 14.35 4.31
C ILE A 281 -6.62 13.12 5.14
N LEU A 282 -6.17 13.08 6.39
CA LEU A 282 -6.31 11.93 7.27
C LEU A 282 -7.11 12.30 8.54
N PRO A 283 -8.45 12.14 8.53
CA PRO A 283 -9.30 12.30 9.72
C PRO A 283 -9.21 11.11 10.67
N ILE A 284 -8.71 11.32 11.90
CA ILE A 284 -8.59 10.30 12.96
C ILE A 284 -9.21 10.81 14.25
N THR A 285 -10.25 10.13 14.73
CA THR A 285 -10.98 10.53 15.94
C THR A 285 -11.21 9.35 16.88
N SER A 286 -11.54 9.62 18.14
CA SER A 286 -11.92 8.57 19.09
C SER A 286 -13.18 7.81 18.66
N ALA A 287 -14.02 8.36 17.77
CA ALA A 287 -15.16 7.64 17.21
C ALA A 287 -14.74 6.41 16.39
N SER A 288 -13.54 6.44 15.80
CA SER A 288 -12.95 5.31 15.06
C SER A 288 -12.07 4.39 15.90
N ARG A 289 -12.02 4.56 17.24
CA ARG A 289 -11.08 3.88 18.15
C ARG A 289 -10.93 2.38 17.91
N ARG A 290 -12.02 1.66 17.62
CA ARG A 290 -12.01 0.21 17.39
C ARG A 290 -11.13 -0.22 16.20
N MET A 291 -10.90 0.66 15.23
CA MET A 291 -10.05 0.39 14.07
C MET A 291 -8.65 0.98 14.20
N LEU A 292 -8.39 1.79 15.23
CA LEU A 292 -7.14 2.52 15.36
C LEU A 292 -6.02 1.62 15.81
N GLU A 293 -5.21 1.20 14.85
CA GLU A 293 -4.01 0.39 15.02
C GLU A 293 -2.81 1.08 14.39
N ARG A 294 -1.60 0.72 14.84
CA ARG A 294 -0.34 1.34 14.39
C ARG A 294 -0.12 1.20 12.89
N ASN A 295 -0.29 -0.01 12.37
CA ASN A 295 -0.20 -0.36 10.95
C ASN A 295 -1.20 0.44 10.09
N LEU A 296 -2.42 0.69 10.58
CA LEU A 296 -3.43 1.49 9.89
C LEU A 296 -2.94 2.93 9.69
N ILE A 297 -2.46 3.57 10.77
CA ILE A 297 -1.97 4.96 10.70
C ILE A 297 -0.69 5.04 9.87
N TYR A 298 0.24 4.11 10.07
CA TYR A 298 1.46 4.02 9.28
C TYR A 298 1.15 3.91 7.78
N THR A 299 0.23 3.01 7.41
CA THR A 299 -0.20 2.83 6.02
C THR A 299 -0.80 4.12 5.47
N ALA A 300 -1.70 4.77 6.20
CA ALA A 300 -2.34 6.02 5.76
C ALA A 300 -1.34 7.16 5.53
N ILE A 301 -0.34 7.29 6.40
CA ILE A 301 0.69 8.33 6.33
C ILE A 301 1.61 8.09 5.13
N THR A 302 2.00 6.84 4.87
CA THR A 302 2.87 6.51 3.73
C THR A 302 2.21 6.73 2.38
N ARG A 303 0.86 6.81 2.31
CA ARG A 303 0.16 7.15 1.06
C ARG A 303 0.39 8.58 0.59
N ALA A 304 0.90 9.48 1.44
CA ALA A 304 1.14 10.87 1.08
C ALA A 304 2.50 11.04 0.37
N LYS A 305 2.50 11.59 -0.85
CA LYS A 305 3.74 11.94 -1.58
C LYS A 305 4.32 13.29 -1.16
N SER A 306 3.47 14.33 -1.10
CA SER A 306 3.96 15.72 -1.01
C SER A 306 3.37 16.49 0.17
N LYS A 307 2.09 16.29 0.51
CA LYS A 307 1.45 16.93 1.66
C LYS A 307 0.56 15.98 2.45
N LEU A 308 0.68 16.04 3.76
CA LEU A 308 -0.14 15.30 4.72
C LEU A 308 -0.89 16.26 5.64
N ILE A 309 -2.20 16.12 5.72
CA ILE A 309 -3.06 16.95 6.56
C ILE A 309 -3.78 16.06 7.56
N LEU A 310 -3.37 16.13 8.82
CA LEU A 310 -3.88 15.33 9.93
C LEU A 310 -5.01 16.10 10.61
N LEU A 311 -6.20 15.52 10.66
CA LEU A 311 -7.38 16.11 11.30
C LEU A 311 -7.86 15.22 12.42
N GLY A 312 -8.18 15.79 13.57
CA GLY A 312 -8.84 15.04 14.62
C GLY A 312 -8.21 15.22 15.98
N GLU A 313 -8.26 14.18 16.80
CA GLU A 313 -7.93 14.26 18.22
C GLU A 313 -6.53 13.72 18.51
N LEU A 314 -5.68 14.48 19.22
CA LEU A 314 -4.32 14.04 19.52
C LEU A 314 -4.28 12.68 20.24
N GLN A 315 -5.22 12.47 21.17
CA GLN A 315 -5.36 11.22 21.92
C GLN A 315 -5.67 10.02 21.01
N ALA A 316 -6.39 10.23 19.91
CA ALA A 316 -6.70 9.17 18.96
C ALA A 316 -5.45 8.76 18.17
N PHE A 317 -4.61 9.73 17.76
CA PHE A 317 -3.31 9.45 17.13
C PHE A 317 -2.34 8.76 18.11
N ASP A 318 -2.27 9.21 19.35
CA ASP A 318 -1.43 8.59 20.38
C ASP A 318 -1.86 7.14 20.65
N TYR A 319 -3.17 6.92 20.87
CA TYR A 319 -3.73 5.58 21.04
C TYR A 319 -3.40 4.68 19.85
N ALA A 320 -3.65 5.14 18.62
CA ALA A 320 -3.39 4.36 17.42
C ALA A 320 -1.91 3.98 17.28
N THR A 321 -1.00 4.91 17.60
CA THR A 321 0.45 4.71 17.50
C THR A 321 0.93 3.63 18.47
N GLN A 322 0.38 3.62 19.69
CA GLN A 322 0.74 2.64 20.71
C GLN A 322 0.04 1.29 20.52
N HIS A 323 -1.17 1.28 19.93
CA HIS A 323 -1.98 0.08 19.78
C HIS A 323 -1.47 -0.80 18.64
N ILE A 324 -0.80 -1.89 19.00
CA ILE A 324 -0.51 -3.00 18.10
C ILE A 324 -1.78 -3.85 18.03
N GLY A 325 -2.29 -4.07 16.81
CA GLY A 325 -3.50 -4.84 16.57
C GLY A 325 -3.44 -6.27 17.11
N THR A 326 -4.54 -7.02 16.95
CA THR A 326 -4.57 -8.41 17.42
C THR A 326 -3.56 -9.26 16.65
N ALA A 327 -2.60 -9.86 17.36
CA ALA A 327 -1.65 -10.79 16.75
C ALA A 327 -2.40 -11.92 16.04
N ARG A 328 -2.07 -12.13 14.76
CA ARG A 328 -2.66 -13.23 13.99
C ARG A 328 -2.06 -14.54 14.48
N LYS A 329 -2.92 -15.53 14.71
CA LYS A 329 -2.50 -16.87 15.13
C LYS A 329 -2.22 -17.68 13.88
N THR A 330 -0.96 -17.78 13.50
CA THR A 330 -0.48 -18.62 12.40
C THR A 330 0.40 -19.74 12.96
N TYR A 331 0.56 -20.80 12.16
CA TYR A 331 1.50 -21.89 12.44
C TYR A 331 2.59 -21.98 11.34
N LEU A 332 2.74 -20.93 10.54
CA LEU A 332 3.59 -20.98 9.35
C LEU A 332 5.05 -21.16 9.74
N ILE A 333 5.52 -20.47 10.77
CA ILE A 333 6.90 -20.57 11.27
C ILE A 333 7.16 -21.99 11.80
N GLU A 334 6.22 -22.53 12.58
CA GLU A 334 6.30 -23.86 13.18
C GLU A 334 6.33 -24.97 12.13
N ARG A 335 5.79 -24.76 10.92
CA ARG A 335 5.91 -25.74 9.82
C ARG A 335 7.34 -25.91 9.32
N PHE A 336 8.24 -24.99 9.67
CA PHE A 336 9.66 -25.08 9.34
C PHE A 336 10.52 -25.60 10.51
N SER A 337 9.92 -25.95 11.67
CA SER A 337 10.67 -26.40 12.86
C SER A 337 11.64 -27.54 12.54
N ASP A 338 11.17 -28.56 11.83
CA ASP A 338 11.97 -29.75 11.51
C ASP A 338 13.19 -29.39 10.63
N LEU A 339 13.06 -28.38 9.76
CA LEU A 339 14.16 -27.89 8.93
C LEU A 339 15.13 -27.01 9.73
N LEU A 340 14.63 -26.28 10.73
CA LEU A 340 15.44 -25.41 11.60
C LEU A 340 16.28 -26.24 12.59
N GLU A 341 15.70 -27.29 13.18
CA GLU A 341 16.43 -28.22 14.06
C GLU A 341 17.62 -28.88 13.33
N ASN A 342 17.42 -29.26 12.07
CA ASN A 342 18.47 -29.84 11.21
C ASN A 342 19.59 -28.85 10.82
N VAL A 343 19.36 -27.53 10.94
CA VAL A 343 20.36 -26.48 10.66
C VAL A 343 21.20 -26.21 11.90
N GLU A 344 20.58 -26.21 13.09
CA GLU A 344 21.28 -26.07 14.35
C GLU A 344 22.23 -27.25 14.62
N GLU A 345 21.87 -28.48 14.23
CA GLU A 345 22.77 -29.64 14.32
C GLU A 345 23.96 -29.60 13.33
N LYS A 346 23.91 -28.76 12.29
CA LYS A 346 24.96 -28.64 11.26
C LYS A 346 25.90 -27.44 11.43
N GLN A 347 25.65 -26.54 12.39
CA GLN A 347 26.59 -25.47 12.71
C GLN A 347 27.59 -25.92 13.79
N PRO A 348 28.90 -26.08 13.49
CA PRO A 348 29.87 -26.30 14.55
C PRO A 348 30.00 -25.01 15.39
N ALA A 349 29.98 -25.16 16.71
CA ALA A 349 30.12 -24.07 17.67
C ALA A 349 31.39 -23.24 17.38
N VAL A 350 31.22 -22.03 16.84
CA VAL A 350 32.31 -21.08 16.69
C VAL A 350 32.62 -20.51 18.07
N SER A 351 33.74 -20.94 18.62
CA SER A 351 34.28 -20.46 19.88
C SER A 351 34.94 -19.10 19.66
N GLU A 352 34.58 -18.12 20.49
CA GLU A 352 35.31 -16.87 20.63
C GLU A 352 36.75 -17.15 21.08
N THR A 353 37.77 -16.75 20.30
CA THR A 353 39.00 -16.15 20.86
C THR A 353 39.87 -15.43 19.83
N ALA A 354 40.27 -14.22 20.23
CA ALA A 354 41.59 -13.58 20.07
C ALA A 354 41.96 -12.75 18.83
N THR A 355 42.43 -11.56 19.17
CA THR A 355 43.07 -10.45 18.43
C THR A 355 44.40 -10.77 17.74
N SER A 356 44.62 -10.03 16.63
CA SER A 356 45.89 -9.52 16.06
C SER A 356 46.90 -10.45 15.38
N SER A 357 47.16 -10.23 14.08
CA SER A 357 48.42 -9.67 13.54
C SER A 357 48.45 -9.77 12.00
N ALA A 358 48.92 -8.72 11.34
CA ALA A 358 49.05 -8.63 9.89
C ALA A 358 50.25 -9.47 9.40
N SER A 359 50.00 -10.39 8.48
CA SER A 359 51.01 -10.99 7.60
C SER A 359 50.44 -11.04 6.19
N GLU A 360 51.20 -10.56 5.22
CA GLU A 360 50.88 -10.65 3.78
C GLU A 360 50.73 -12.12 3.38
N GLN A 361 49.50 -12.62 3.41
CA GLN A 361 49.14 -13.91 2.84
C GLN A 361 48.57 -13.68 1.45
N SER A 362 49.12 -14.36 0.45
CA SER A 362 48.54 -14.42 -0.89
C SER A 362 47.30 -15.32 -0.85
N TYR A 363 46.11 -14.76 -0.99
CA TYR A 363 44.87 -15.52 -1.02
C TYR A 363 44.58 -15.98 -2.45
N ILE A 364 44.43 -17.29 -2.66
CA ILE A 364 43.90 -17.87 -3.89
C ILE A 364 42.42 -18.20 -3.63
N LEU A 365 41.53 -17.61 -4.43
CA LEU A 365 40.09 -17.83 -4.35
C LEU A 365 39.72 -19.26 -4.79
N THR A 366 38.98 -19.97 -3.96
CA THR A 366 38.41 -21.30 -4.22
C THR A 366 36.94 -21.31 -3.81
N GLU A 367 36.16 -22.30 -4.29
CA GLU A 367 34.75 -22.47 -3.92
C GLU A 367 34.53 -22.65 -2.41
N GLU A 368 35.57 -23.04 -1.67
CA GLU A 368 35.49 -23.29 -0.23
C GLU A 368 35.79 -22.04 0.63
N ASN A 369 36.44 -21.01 0.07
CA ASN A 369 36.92 -19.86 0.85
C ASN A 369 36.36 -18.50 0.41
N TRP A 370 35.49 -18.44 -0.60
CA TRP A 370 35.00 -17.17 -1.16
C TRP A 370 34.15 -16.33 -0.19
N THR A 371 33.54 -16.94 0.83
CA THR A 371 32.76 -16.23 1.86
C THR A 371 33.59 -15.79 3.07
N SER A 372 34.80 -16.32 3.25
CA SER A 372 35.65 -16.03 4.41
C SER A 372 36.77 -15.04 4.10
N ILE A 373 37.07 -14.81 2.82
CA ILE A 373 38.02 -13.78 2.39
C ILE A 373 37.31 -12.41 2.41
N PRO A 374 37.82 -11.41 3.15
CA PRO A 374 37.25 -10.06 3.14
C PRO A 374 37.19 -9.50 1.73
N ALA A 375 36.03 -8.99 1.32
CA ALA A 375 35.81 -8.44 -0.03
C ALA A 375 36.77 -7.29 -0.40
N MET A 376 37.37 -6.64 0.60
CA MET A 376 38.30 -5.51 0.44
C MET A 376 39.77 -5.91 0.53
N ILE A 377 40.09 -7.20 0.49
CA ILE A 377 41.47 -7.66 0.66
C ILE A 377 42.37 -7.16 -0.48
N GLY A 378 43.48 -6.52 -0.13
CA GLY A 378 44.44 -5.97 -1.09
C GLY A 378 44.10 -4.58 -1.66
N ILE A 379 42.97 -3.97 -1.29
CA ILE A 379 42.62 -2.60 -1.70
C ILE A 379 43.17 -1.61 -0.66
N THR A 380 44.00 -0.66 -1.09
CA THR A 380 44.54 0.38 -0.20
C THR A 380 43.61 1.59 -0.12
N ASP A 381 43.77 2.42 0.93
CA ASP A 381 43.03 3.67 1.08
C ASP A 381 43.26 4.67 -0.09
N ALA A 382 44.39 4.54 -0.80
CA ALA A 382 44.66 5.32 -2.01
C ALA A 382 43.77 4.85 -3.17
N ASP A 383 43.60 3.54 -3.35
CA ASP A 383 42.73 2.95 -4.38
C ASP A 383 41.26 3.30 -4.16
N LEU A 384 40.80 3.31 -2.90
CA LEU A 384 39.44 3.72 -2.54
C LEU A 384 39.16 5.18 -2.89
N LYS A 385 40.13 6.07 -2.67
CA LYS A 385 40.02 7.48 -3.07
C LYS A 385 40.07 7.68 -4.58
N GLU A 386 40.76 6.82 -5.32
CA GLU A 386 40.76 6.87 -6.78
C GLU A 386 39.44 6.37 -7.37
N ILE A 387 38.88 5.29 -6.82
CA ILE A 387 37.65 4.66 -7.33
C ILE A 387 36.39 5.45 -6.92
N PHE A 388 36.33 5.94 -5.69
CA PHE A 388 35.13 6.57 -5.12
C PHE A 388 35.29 8.08 -4.87
N GLY A 389 36.48 8.64 -5.14
CA GLY A 389 36.74 10.07 -4.97
C GLY A 389 36.33 10.89 -6.18
N LYS A 390 35.02 11.07 -6.37
CA LYS A 390 34.42 12.30 -6.89
C LYS A 390 32.94 12.39 -6.52
#